data_AF-A0A0T2KZH0-F1
#
_entry.id   AF-A0A0T2KZH0-F1
#
_cell.length_a   1.000
_cell.length_b   1.000
_cell.length_c   1.000
_cell.angle_alpha   90.00
_cell.angle_beta   90.00
_cell.angle_gamma   90.00
#
_symmetry.space_group_name_H-M   'P 1'
#
loop_
_entity.id
_entity.type
_entity.pdbx_description
1 polymer ?
#
loop_
_entity_poly.entity_id
_entity_poly.type
_entity_poly.pdbx_seq_one_letter_code
_entity_poly.pdbx_strand_id
1 'polypeptide(L)'
;MRTPISRRLLASSTFAAALWLLFAIVRWAFSQIQGPAAQLALLVPEVMPSGLTWGESGPWLILTVVIGGIAVALAHALFTAVSGRDGTWLVAAWFATVAAGALVGLALDIAGVWGSLATFGPRGLLVGEFGTAAASGALWGLAVGWMPGLVARMPAPAPAAADADERMSRGRRAPWLLPAAAVAVIAVVTTGVVADNARTAAIEADAAARQEAEAAVTFGAMPDSNAPGVPVPDKADTSTDFDPAWCTPERAMLLKGEPDAATGHRGLPIRLMNFSDEPCVIEGYPDVAFGDQNGHLLAVTIEQGGSFMAQDPGPQRIEVPAGGHAVSVLTWDAASPHGALVTKTVYAAPTAGMTRGSWPIDLDIVEGSTVATTAWVIDANPAPAE
;
A
#
# COMPACT_ATOMS: atom_id res chain seq x y z
N MET A 1 -14.81 -18.63 51.88
CA MET A 1 -14.59 -17.37 52.62
C MET A 1 -14.32 -16.25 51.61
N ARG A 2 -15.27 -15.33 51.39
CA ARG A 2 -15.08 -14.16 50.53
C ARG A 2 -14.64 -12.99 51.40
N THR A 3 -13.41 -12.52 51.26
CA THR A 3 -12.98 -11.24 51.86
C THR A 3 -13.67 -10.10 51.10
N PRO A 4 -14.48 -9.25 51.74
CA PRO A 4 -15.15 -8.17 51.05
C PRO A 4 -14.13 -7.11 50.62
N ILE A 5 -14.05 -6.87 49.31
CA ILE A 5 -13.42 -5.64 48.78
C ILE A 5 -14.22 -4.46 49.31
N SER A 6 -13.53 -3.41 49.77
CA SER A 6 -14.23 -2.20 50.22
C SER A 6 -14.97 -1.57 49.04
N ARG A 7 -16.24 -1.18 49.25
CA ARG A 7 -17.05 -0.53 48.19
C ARG A 7 -16.34 0.68 47.57
N ARG A 8 -15.51 1.38 48.35
CA ARG A 8 -14.70 2.53 47.91
C ARG A 8 -13.62 2.13 46.92
N LEU A 9 -12.90 1.03 47.18
CA LEU A 9 -11.87 0.50 46.29
C LEU A 9 -12.48 0.10 44.94
N LEU A 10 -13.63 -0.58 44.97
CA LEU A 10 -14.35 -0.96 43.77
C LEU A 10 -14.81 0.27 42.97
N ALA A 11 -15.42 1.27 43.63
CA ALA A 11 -15.86 2.49 42.97
C ALA A 11 -14.70 3.28 42.34
N SER A 12 -13.57 3.43 43.05
CA SER A 12 -12.37 4.10 42.52
C SER A 12 -11.80 3.36 41.30
N SER A 13 -11.70 2.03 41.38
CA SER A 13 -11.13 1.20 40.31
C SER A 13 -12.02 1.20 39.07
N THR A 14 -13.34 1.10 39.24
CA THR A 14 -14.29 1.20 38.12
C THR A 14 -14.25 2.58 37.48
N PHE A 15 -14.09 3.64 38.27
CA PHE A 15 -13.96 5.00 37.74
C PHE A 15 -12.67 5.18 36.93
N ALA A 16 -11.54 4.63 37.40
CA ALA A 16 -10.29 4.63 36.64
C ALA A 16 -10.44 3.90 35.28
N ALA A 17 -11.12 2.75 35.25
CA ALA A 17 -11.39 2.04 34.00
C ALA A 17 -12.33 2.82 33.07
N ALA A 18 -13.37 3.47 33.61
CA ALA A 18 -14.27 4.30 32.81
C ALA A 18 -13.53 5.48 32.15
N LEU A 19 -12.60 6.12 32.88
CA LEU A 19 -11.74 7.17 32.33
C LEU A 19 -10.81 6.65 31.23
N TRP A 20 -10.25 5.45 31.39
CA TRP A 20 -9.42 4.82 30.36
C TRP A 20 -10.21 4.62 29.07
N LEU A 21 -11.40 4.00 29.18
CA LEU A 21 -12.30 3.76 28.05
C LEU A 21 -12.74 5.06 27.38
N LEU A 22 -13.08 6.09 28.18
CA LEU A 22 -13.48 7.39 27.67
C LEU A 22 -12.36 8.03 26.84
N PHE A 23 -11.11 8.01 27.33
CA PHE A 23 -9.98 8.59 26.60
C PHE A 23 -9.68 7.82 25.31
N ALA A 24 -9.79 6.49 25.33
CA ALA A 24 -9.68 5.68 24.12
C ALA A 24 -10.75 6.05 23.08
N ILE A 25 -12.02 6.19 23.51
CA ILE A 25 -13.14 6.55 22.63
C ILE A 25 -13.02 7.99 22.11
N VAL A 26 -12.66 8.94 22.98
CA VAL A 26 -12.53 10.36 22.60
C VAL A 26 -11.39 10.54 21.59
N ARG A 27 -10.23 9.93 21.82
CA ARG A 27 -9.10 9.98 20.87
C ARG A 27 -9.48 9.32 19.54
N TRP A 28 -10.19 8.19 19.58
CA TRP A 28 -10.73 7.57 18.38
C TRP A 28 -11.70 8.50 17.63
N ALA A 29 -12.65 9.13 18.31
CA ALA A 29 -13.61 10.05 17.70
C ALA A 29 -12.90 11.25 17.02
N PHE A 30 -11.87 11.82 17.67
CA PHE A 30 -11.07 12.89 17.05
C PHE A 30 -10.29 12.41 15.83
N SER A 31 -9.82 11.16 15.81
CA SER A 31 -9.12 10.59 14.64
C SER A 31 -10.02 10.41 13.40
N GLN A 32 -11.35 10.41 13.57
CA GLN A 32 -12.31 10.33 12.46
C GLN A 32 -12.53 11.69 11.77
N ILE A 33 -12.10 12.79 12.39
CA ILE A 33 -12.30 14.13 11.84
C ILE A 33 -11.21 14.41 10.80
N GLN A 34 -11.59 14.67 9.56
CA GLN A 34 -10.65 15.06 8.51
C GLN A 34 -10.20 16.52 8.66
N GLY A 35 -8.97 16.82 8.21
CA GLY A 35 -8.42 18.18 8.17
C GLY A 35 -7.74 18.62 9.48
N PRO A 36 -7.56 19.94 9.69
CA PRO A 36 -6.74 20.46 10.80
C PRO A 36 -7.30 20.14 12.19
N ALA A 37 -8.61 19.87 12.29
CA ALA A 37 -9.24 19.45 13.54
C ALA A 37 -8.77 18.06 14.05
N ALA A 38 -8.20 17.22 13.17
CA ALA A 38 -7.56 15.96 13.57
C ALA A 38 -6.41 16.17 14.57
N GLN A 39 -5.75 17.34 14.52
CA GLN A 39 -4.65 17.69 15.43
C GLN A 39 -5.11 17.81 16.89
N LEU A 40 -6.42 17.97 17.14
CA LEU A 40 -6.97 17.94 18.50
C LEU A 40 -6.78 16.58 19.18
N ALA A 41 -6.65 15.49 18.41
CA ALA A 41 -6.33 14.17 18.96
C ALA A 41 -4.98 14.16 19.71
N LEU A 42 -4.03 15.02 19.31
CA LEU A 42 -2.71 15.12 19.96
C LEU A 42 -2.79 15.68 21.38
N LEU A 43 -3.86 16.39 21.73
CA LEU A 43 -4.08 16.94 23.07
C LEU A 43 -4.62 15.88 24.06
N VAL A 44 -5.10 14.74 23.56
CA VAL A 44 -5.64 13.65 24.36
C VAL A 44 -4.57 12.57 24.49
N PRO A 45 -4.09 12.19 25.69
CA PRO A 45 -3.10 11.13 25.86
C PRO A 45 -3.46 9.84 25.11
N GLU A 46 -2.44 9.24 24.48
CA GLU A 46 -2.59 7.99 23.73
C GLU A 46 -2.59 6.80 24.70
N VAL A 47 -3.76 6.50 25.26
CA VAL A 47 -3.91 5.34 26.15
C VAL A 47 -3.84 4.00 25.40
N MET A 48 -4.10 4.01 24.09
CA MET A 48 -3.94 2.85 23.22
C MET A 48 -3.21 3.25 21.93
N PRO A 49 -2.24 2.44 21.47
CA PRO A 49 -1.54 2.66 20.21
C PRO A 49 -2.53 2.80 19.05
N SER A 50 -2.37 3.87 18.27
CA SER A 50 -3.18 4.20 17.10
C SER A 50 -3.27 3.02 16.12
N GLY A 51 -2.18 2.25 15.97
CA GLY A 51 -2.12 1.06 15.14
C GLY A 51 -3.06 -0.10 15.56
N LEU A 52 -3.53 -0.10 16.82
CA LEU A 52 -4.52 -1.06 17.33
C LEU A 52 -5.95 -0.50 17.30
N THR A 53 -6.14 0.78 16.94
CA THR A 53 -7.43 1.50 17.04
C THR A 53 -8.17 1.69 15.72
N TRP A 54 -7.92 0.89 14.68
CA TRP A 54 -8.55 1.11 13.36
C TRP A 54 -9.10 -0.11 12.61
N GLY A 55 -10.05 0.22 11.71
CA GLY A 55 -11.21 -0.55 11.23
C GLY A 55 -10.98 -1.84 10.43
N GLU A 56 -9.74 -2.21 10.16
CA GLU A 56 -9.40 -3.49 9.54
C GLU A 56 -9.22 -4.63 10.56
N SER A 57 -9.03 -4.28 11.84
CA SER A 57 -8.91 -5.25 12.95
C SER A 57 -10.27 -5.79 13.44
N GLY A 58 -11.40 -5.33 12.90
CA GLY A 58 -12.73 -5.84 13.22
C GLY A 58 -13.09 -5.79 14.72
N PRO A 59 -13.72 -6.83 15.30
CA PRO A 59 -14.16 -6.82 16.71
C PRO A 59 -13.01 -6.83 17.73
N TRP A 60 -11.78 -7.09 17.30
CA TRP A 60 -10.60 -7.16 18.19
C TRP A 60 -10.27 -5.81 18.84
N LEU A 61 -10.63 -4.70 18.21
CA LEU A 61 -10.51 -3.36 18.78
C LEU A 61 -11.34 -3.20 20.05
N ILE A 62 -12.63 -3.56 19.97
CA ILE A 62 -13.55 -3.47 21.10
C ILE A 62 -13.04 -4.35 22.24
N LEU A 63 -12.55 -5.55 21.91
CA LEU A 63 -12.00 -6.47 22.88
C LEU A 63 -10.75 -5.92 23.57
N THR A 64 -9.81 -5.36 22.82
CA THR A 64 -8.54 -4.83 23.38
C THR A 64 -8.79 -3.60 24.26
N VAL A 65 -9.71 -2.71 23.86
CA VAL A 65 -10.12 -1.55 24.66
C VAL A 65 -10.78 -1.98 25.98
N VAL A 66 -11.72 -2.95 25.92
CA VAL A 66 -12.42 -3.46 27.10
C VAL A 66 -11.46 -4.20 28.04
N ILE A 67 -10.59 -5.07 27.52
CA ILE A 67 -9.59 -5.79 28.31
C ILE A 67 -8.59 -4.82 28.94
N GLY A 68 -8.15 -3.79 28.20
CA GLY A 68 -7.31 -2.71 28.74
C GLY A 68 -7.96 -2.01 29.93
N GLY A 69 -9.25 -1.64 29.81
CA GLY A 69 -10.01 -1.06 30.93
C GLY A 69 -10.10 -1.99 32.15
N ILE A 70 -10.33 -3.28 31.94
CA ILE A 70 -10.34 -4.29 33.01
C ILE A 70 -8.96 -4.40 33.68
N ALA A 71 -7.89 -4.43 32.89
CA ALA A 71 -6.52 -4.47 33.40
C ALA A 71 -6.18 -3.23 34.23
N VAL A 72 -6.59 -2.04 33.79
CA VAL A 72 -6.44 -0.80 34.57
C VAL A 72 -7.18 -0.88 35.91
N ALA A 73 -8.44 -1.34 35.93
CA ALA A 73 -9.19 -1.49 37.18
C ALA A 73 -8.49 -2.45 38.16
N LEU A 74 -8.04 -3.61 37.68
CA LEU A 74 -7.41 -4.63 38.53
C LEU A 74 -6.02 -4.18 39.03
N ALA A 75 -5.21 -3.56 38.18
CA ALA A 75 -3.92 -3.00 38.55
C ALA A 75 -4.08 -1.84 39.55
N HIS A 76 -5.02 -0.93 39.30
CA HIS A 76 -5.33 0.16 40.22
C HIS A 76 -5.78 -0.38 41.58
N ALA A 77 -6.68 -1.37 41.61
CA ALA A 77 -7.15 -2.00 42.84
C ALA A 77 -6.01 -2.66 43.63
N LEU A 78 -5.07 -3.31 42.93
CA LEU A 78 -3.89 -3.94 43.53
C LEU A 78 -2.96 -2.88 44.14
N PHE A 79 -2.58 -1.85 43.39
CA PHE A 79 -1.65 -0.83 43.86
C PHE A 79 -2.21 -0.02 45.03
N THR A 80 -3.49 0.33 44.98
CA THR A 80 -4.18 1.01 46.09
C THR A 80 -4.28 0.14 47.34
N ALA A 81 -4.59 -1.15 47.20
CA ALA A 81 -4.66 -2.08 48.33
C ALA A 81 -3.28 -2.32 49.00
N VAL A 82 -2.20 -2.24 48.22
CA VAL A 82 -0.82 -2.35 48.74
C VAL A 82 -0.36 -1.08 49.44
N SER A 83 -0.74 0.09 48.90
CA SER A 83 -0.21 1.41 49.30
C SER A 83 -1.06 2.14 50.34
N GLY A 84 -2.35 1.78 50.47
CA GLY A 84 -3.28 2.42 51.40
C GLY A 84 -2.99 2.09 52.87
N ARG A 85 -2.02 2.78 53.48
CA ARG A 85 -1.80 2.82 54.92
C ARG A 85 -1.97 4.27 55.42
N ASP A 86 -2.62 4.43 56.57
CA ASP A 86 -2.71 5.68 57.35
C ASP A 86 -3.12 6.95 56.57
N GLY A 87 -4.41 7.12 56.31
CA GLY A 87 -5.00 8.42 55.91
C GLY A 87 -4.64 8.98 54.53
N THR A 88 -3.67 8.40 53.81
CA THR A 88 -3.13 8.89 52.53
C THR A 88 -3.83 8.36 51.27
N TRP A 89 -5.09 7.92 51.40
CA TRP A 89 -5.83 7.23 50.33
C TRP A 89 -5.93 7.99 49.01
N LEU A 90 -6.02 9.32 49.04
CA LEU A 90 -6.05 10.17 47.85
C LEU A 90 -4.76 10.03 47.03
N VAL A 91 -3.60 10.20 47.70
CA VAL A 91 -2.29 10.16 47.05
C VAL A 91 -1.96 8.74 46.58
N ALA A 92 -2.27 7.74 47.41
CA ALA A 92 -2.09 6.33 47.06
C ALA A 92 -2.92 5.93 45.81
N ALA A 93 -4.17 6.36 45.72
CA ALA A 93 -5.03 6.10 44.56
C ALA A 93 -4.63 6.88 43.31
N TRP A 94 -4.11 8.09 43.46
CA TRP A 94 -3.56 8.83 42.33
C TRP A 94 -2.34 8.11 41.73
N PHE A 95 -1.33 7.80 42.53
CA PHE A 95 -0.15 7.06 42.05
C PHE A 95 -0.48 5.64 41.57
N ALA A 96 -1.48 4.99 42.16
CA ALA A 96 -1.98 3.71 41.65
C ALA A 96 -2.56 3.83 40.24
N THR A 97 -3.18 4.96 39.88
CA THR A 97 -3.69 5.20 38.52
C THR A 97 -2.54 5.42 37.54
N VAL A 98 -1.51 6.16 37.94
CA VAL A 98 -0.26 6.33 37.17
C VAL A 98 0.40 4.98 36.89
N ALA A 99 0.59 4.17 37.94
CA ALA A 99 1.22 2.86 37.82
C ALA A 99 0.38 1.87 36.99
N ALA A 100 -0.95 1.90 37.14
CA ALA A 100 -1.86 1.08 36.34
C ALA A 100 -1.81 1.45 34.86
N GLY A 101 -1.85 2.74 34.53
CA GLY A 101 -1.72 3.23 33.17
C GLY A 101 -0.36 2.86 32.54
N ALA A 102 0.73 3.04 33.30
CA ALA A 102 2.07 2.66 32.85
C ALA A 102 2.20 1.15 32.60
N LEU A 103 1.63 0.31 33.47
CA LEU A 103 1.68 -1.15 33.36
C LEU A 103 0.89 -1.66 32.16
N VAL A 104 -0.32 -1.13 31.93
CA VAL A 104 -1.13 -1.49 30.77
C VAL A 104 -0.50 -0.97 29.48
N GLY A 105 0.06 0.25 29.51
CA GLY A 105 0.85 0.79 28.40
C GLY A 105 2.05 -0.11 28.06
N LEU A 106 2.80 -0.57 29.05
CA LEU A 106 3.92 -1.50 28.83
C LEU A 106 3.45 -2.83 28.22
N ALA A 107 2.28 -3.32 28.62
CA ALA A 107 1.70 -4.52 28.01
C ALA A 107 1.41 -4.33 26.52
N LEU A 108 0.93 -3.14 26.14
CA LEU A 108 0.71 -2.75 24.75
C LEU A 108 2.04 -2.58 23.99
N ASP A 109 3.07 -2.01 24.62
CA ASP A 109 4.41 -1.91 24.04
C ASP A 109 4.99 -3.32 23.74
N ILE A 110 4.81 -4.29 24.66
CA ILE A 110 5.24 -5.67 24.46
C ILE A 110 4.51 -6.31 23.27
N ALA A 111 3.21 -6.05 23.10
CA ALA A 111 2.46 -6.51 21.93
C ALA A 111 3.01 -5.91 20.62
N GLY A 112 3.35 -4.61 20.61
CA GLY A 112 3.95 -3.95 19.45
C GLY A 112 5.36 -4.45 19.12
N VAL A 113 6.16 -4.77 20.14
CA VAL A 113 7.48 -5.40 19.95
C VAL A 113 7.35 -6.76 19.27
N TRP A 114 6.32 -7.53 19.62
CA TRP A 114 6.08 -8.83 18.98
C TRP A 114 5.83 -8.69 17.48
N GLY A 115 4.98 -7.74 17.07
CA GLY A 115 4.75 -7.42 15.65
C GLY A 115 6.06 -7.02 14.96
N SER A 116 6.83 -6.12 15.57
CA SER A 116 8.13 -5.69 15.04
C SER A 116 9.14 -6.82 14.89
N LEU A 117 9.17 -7.77 15.83
CA LEU A 117 10.04 -8.94 15.78
C LEU A 117 9.60 -9.92 14.68
N ALA A 118 8.28 -10.11 14.51
CA ALA A 118 7.74 -10.97 13.46
C ALA A 118 8.07 -10.42 12.07
N THR A 119 7.97 -9.11 11.87
CA THR A 119 8.20 -8.48 10.56
C THR A 119 9.69 -8.28 10.24
N PHE A 120 10.51 -7.85 11.22
CA PHE A 120 11.89 -7.42 10.99
C PHE A 120 12.94 -8.32 11.64
N GLY A 121 12.53 -9.44 12.24
CA GLY A 121 13.41 -10.29 13.04
C GLY A 121 14.04 -9.52 14.20
N PRO A 122 15.24 -9.91 14.69
CA PRO A 122 15.91 -9.26 15.82
C PRO A 122 16.15 -7.76 15.66
N ARG A 123 16.21 -7.24 14.41
CA ARG A 123 16.35 -5.80 14.13
C ARG A 123 15.11 -5.01 14.53
N GLY A 124 13.94 -5.63 14.59
CA GLY A 124 12.70 -5.01 15.05
C GLY A 124 12.79 -4.45 16.47
N LEU A 125 13.67 -5.00 17.33
CA LEU A 125 13.92 -4.47 18.67
C LEU A 125 14.58 -3.09 18.70
N LEU A 126 15.24 -2.68 17.60
CA LEU A 126 15.89 -1.37 17.47
C LEU A 126 14.96 -0.33 16.84
N VAL A 127 13.91 -0.78 16.15
CA VAL A 127 12.97 0.07 15.40
C VAL A 127 11.66 0.26 16.17
N GLY A 128 11.29 -0.70 17.02
CA GLY A 128 10.08 -0.62 17.84
C GLY A 128 10.15 0.50 18.89
N GLU A 129 9.04 1.22 19.03
CA GLU A 129 8.87 2.29 20.03
C GLU A 129 8.62 1.73 21.43
N PHE A 130 9.62 1.07 22.02
CA PHE A 130 9.45 0.49 23.36
C PHE A 130 9.32 1.58 24.43
N GLY A 131 8.23 1.53 25.20
CA GLY A 131 7.98 2.40 26.33
C GLY A 131 7.15 3.65 26.01
N THR A 132 6.75 3.87 24.76
CA THR A 132 5.91 5.02 24.40
C THR A 132 4.50 4.87 24.95
N ALA A 133 3.88 3.70 24.84
CA ALA A 133 2.56 3.46 25.43
C ALA A 133 2.63 3.43 26.95
N ALA A 134 3.70 2.88 27.56
CA ALA A 134 3.93 2.96 28.99
C ALA A 134 4.05 4.42 29.50
N ALA A 135 4.83 5.25 28.82
CA ALA A 135 4.98 6.67 29.15
C ALA A 135 3.66 7.43 28.99
N SER A 136 2.95 7.19 27.89
CA SER A 136 1.64 7.80 27.63
C SER A 136 0.59 7.38 28.66
N GLY A 137 0.54 6.10 29.03
CA GLY A 137 -0.32 5.60 30.11
C GLY A 137 0.00 6.21 31.47
N ALA A 138 1.29 6.43 31.77
CA ALA A 138 1.71 7.14 32.98
C ALA A 138 1.25 8.61 32.96
N LEU A 139 1.43 9.30 31.82
CA LEU A 139 0.98 10.69 31.63
C LEU A 139 -0.54 10.83 31.76
N TRP A 140 -1.30 9.89 31.21
CA TRP A 140 -2.75 9.81 31.43
C TRP A 140 -3.08 9.72 32.92
N GLY A 141 -2.45 8.79 33.65
CA GLY A 141 -2.68 8.63 35.08
C GLY A 141 -2.27 9.85 35.90
N LEU A 142 -1.23 10.59 35.47
CA LEU A 142 -0.84 11.86 36.10
C LEU A 142 -1.91 12.92 35.88
N ALA A 143 -2.43 13.04 34.66
CA ALA A 143 -3.41 14.06 34.29
C ALA A 143 -4.78 13.87 34.95
N VAL A 144 -5.29 12.62 35.02
CA VAL A 144 -6.66 12.34 35.48
C VAL A 144 -6.77 11.50 36.75
N GLY A 145 -5.67 10.93 37.24
CA GLY A 145 -5.67 10.00 38.38
C GLY A 145 -6.05 10.63 39.73
N TRP A 146 -6.08 11.96 39.83
CA TRP A 146 -6.64 12.64 41.01
C TRP A 146 -8.14 12.39 41.16
N MET A 147 -8.88 12.14 40.07
CA MET A 147 -10.32 11.93 40.12
C MET A 147 -10.70 10.59 40.79
N PRO A 148 -10.13 9.42 40.42
CA PRO A 148 -10.29 8.18 41.22
C PRO A 148 -9.85 8.37 42.68
N GLY A 149 -8.79 9.14 42.93
CA GLY A 149 -8.33 9.41 44.29
C GLY A 149 -9.35 10.18 45.15
N LEU A 150 -10.12 11.10 44.56
CA LEU A 150 -11.23 11.77 45.25
C LEU A 150 -12.35 10.76 45.59
N VAL A 151 -12.68 9.84 44.69
CA VAL A 151 -13.65 8.76 44.92
C VAL A 151 -13.20 7.85 46.07
N ALA A 152 -11.91 7.50 46.13
CA ALA A 152 -11.34 6.69 47.21
C ALA A 152 -11.42 7.38 48.58
N ARG A 153 -11.40 8.72 48.62
CA ARG A 153 -11.47 9.53 49.85
C ARG A 153 -12.89 9.70 50.40
N MET A 154 -13.94 9.48 49.60
CA MET A 154 -15.33 9.76 50.01
C MET A 154 -15.71 9.04 51.32
N PRO A 155 -16.38 9.72 52.27
CA PRO A 155 -16.86 9.10 53.50
C PRO A 155 -17.81 7.93 53.17
N ALA A 156 -17.64 6.81 53.87
CA ALA A 156 -18.65 5.75 53.81
C ALA A 156 -19.86 6.24 54.60
N PRO A 157 -21.09 5.96 54.12
CA PRO A 157 -22.29 6.13 54.93
C PRO A 157 -22.08 5.41 56.27
N ALA A 158 -22.41 6.07 57.38
CA ALA A 158 -22.24 5.51 58.70
C ALA A 158 -23.00 4.18 58.80
N PRO A 159 -22.34 3.06 59.13
CA PRO A 159 -23.04 1.80 59.33
C PRO A 159 -23.92 1.93 60.58
N ALA A 160 -25.20 1.57 60.45
CA ALA A 160 -26.06 1.35 61.61
C ALA A 160 -25.52 0.15 62.40
N ALA A 161 -25.02 0.41 63.61
CA ALA A 161 -24.81 -0.52 64.73
C ALA A 161 -24.53 -2.00 64.36
N ALA A 162 -23.33 -2.30 63.86
CA ALA A 162 -22.79 -3.66 63.81
C ALA A 162 -21.25 -3.61 63.82
N ASP A 163 -20.66 -3.14 64.93
CA ASP A 163 -19.26 -2.75 64.94
C ASP A 163 -18.53 -3.32 66.17
N ALA A 164 -18.03 -4.56 66.03
CA ALA A 164 -16.94 -5.12 66.83
C ALA A 164 -16.12 -6.13 66.02
N ASP A 165 -16.75 -6.98 65.21
CA ASP A 165 -16.06 -7.99 64.38
C ASP A 165 -15.37 -7.41 63.13
N GLU A 166 -15.82 -6.27 62.60
CA GLU A 166 -15.29 -5.68 61.35
C GLU A 166 -13.95 -4.94 61.52
N ARG A 167 -13.56 -4.58 62.74
CA ARG A 167 -12.26 -3.93 62.98
C ARG A 167 -11.10 -4.92 62.88
N MET A 168 -11.35 -6.22 63.09
CA MET A 168 -10.33 -7.27 63.04
C MET A 168 -10.06 -7.80 61.62
N SER A 169 -10.96 -7.53 60.65
CA SER A 169 -10.81 -7.95 59.25
C SER A 169 -10.06 -6.94 58.36
N ARG A 170 -9.75 -5.75 58.90
CA ARG A 170 -9.23 -4.57 58.18
C ARG A 170 -7.79 -4.71 57.64
N GLY A 171 -7.17 -5.90 57.79
CA GLY A 171 -5.79 -6.17 57.35
C GLY A 171 -5.60 -7.33 56.37
N ARG A 172 -6.65 -8.10 55.99
CA ARG A 172 -6.47 -9.20 55.03
C ARG A 172 -6.50 -8.68 53.60
N ARG A 173 -5.29 -8.45 53.04
CA ARG A 173 -5.06 -8.28 51.60
C ARG A 173 -5.74 -9.43 50.85
N ALA A 174 -6.54 -9.11 49.84
CA ALA A 174 -7.20 -10.11 49.00
C ALA A 174 -6.15 -10.81 48.12
N PRO A 175 -5.77 -12.07 48.38
CA PRO A 175 -4.63 -12.71 47.73
C PRO A 175 -4.87 -12.99 46.23
N TRP A 176 -6.11 -12.88 45.76
CA TRP A 176 -6.50 -13.12 44.37
C TRP A 176 -6.30 -11.91 43.45
N LEU A 177 -6.10 -10.70 43.98
CA LEU A 177 -5.94 -9.49 43.16
C LEU A 177 -4.67 -9.54 42.29
N LEU A 178 -3.59 -10.10 42.83
CA LEU A 178 -2.31 -10.21 42.13
C LEU A 178 -2.40 -11.18 40.92
N PRO A 179 -2.88 -12.43 41.06
CA PRO A 179 -3.06 -13.29 39.90
C PRO A 179 -4.12 -12.75 38.92
N ALA A 180 -5.18 -12.09 39.39
CA ALA A 180 -6.17 -11.48 38.49
C ALA A 180 -5.58 -10.32 37.66
N ALA A 181 -4.80 -9.43 38.27
CA ALA A 181 -4.12 -8.36 37.56
C ALA A 181 -3.09 -8.90 36.57
N ALA A 182 -2.31 -9.94 36.95
CA ALA A 182 -1.37 -10.59 36.04
C ALA A 182 -2.07 -11.21 34.83
N VAL A 183 -3.18 -11.94 35.03
CA VAL A 183 -3.96 -12.53 33.93
C VAL A 183 -4.53 -11.45 33.01
N ALA A 184 -5.04 -10.34 33.57
CA ALA A 184 -5.57 -9.25 32.76
C ALA A 184 -4.50 -8.55 31.92
N VAL A 185 -3.29 -8.33 32.49
CA VAL A 185 -2.14 -7.78 31.75
C VAL A 185 -1.70 -8.73 30.63
N ILE A 186 -1.61 -10.03 30.90
CA ILE A 186 -1.30 -11.03 29.87
C ILE A 186 -2.38 -11.02 28.78
N ALA A 187 -3.66 -10.89 29.14
CA ALA A 187 -4.74 -10.79 28.17
C ALA A 187 -4.62 -9.54 27.28
N VAL A 188 -4.13 -8.42 27.79
CA VAL A 188 -3.82 -7.23 26.96
C VAL A 188 -2.73 -7.56 25.93
N VAL A 189 -1.65 -8.22 26.35
CA VAL A 189 -0.57 -8.61 25.43
C VAL A 189 -1.10 -9.55 24.34
N THR A 190 -1.83 -10.61 24.71
CA THR A 190 -2.30 -11.61 23.75
C THR A 190 -3.32 -11.03 22.77
N THR A 191 -4.24 -10.19 23.25
CA THR A 191 -5.21 -9.53 22.36
C THR A 191 -4.58 -8.48 21.45
N GLY A 192 -3.56 -7.75 21.93
CA GLY A 192 -2.77 -6.85 21.09
C GLY A 192 -2.07 -7.59 19.94
N VAL A 193 -1.44 -8.73 20.23
CA VAL A 193 -0.78 -9.56 19.19
C VAL A 193 -1.78 -10.10 18.17
N VAL A 194 -2.94 -10.59 18.63
CA VAL A 194 -3.98 -11.10 17.71
C VAL A 194 -4.56 -9.98 16.84
N ALA A 195 -4.77 -8.79 17.40
CA ALA A 195 -5.28 -7.63 16.66
C ALA A 195 -4.28 -7.18 15.57
N ASP A 196 -2.98 -7.20 15.87
CA ASP A 196 -1.92 -6.82 14.93
C ASP A 196 -1.81 -7.82 13.75
N ASN A 197 -1.87 -9.12 14.05
CA ASN A 197 -1.90 -10.15 13.02
C ASN A 197 -3.15 -10.05 12.12
N ALA A 198 -4.33 -9.80 12.72
CA ALA A 198 -5.57 -9.64 11.97
C ALA A 198 -5.53 -8.42 11.05
N ARG A 199 -4.93 -7.31 11.52
CA ARG A 199 -4.72 -6.11 10.70
C ARG A 199 -3.79 -6.40 9.53
N THR A 200 -2.66 -7.07 9.76
CA THR A 200 -1.70 -7.39 8.69
C THR A 200 -2.36 -8.23 7.60
N ALA A 201 -3.12 -9.26 7.99
CA ALA A 201 -3.86 -10.09 7.04
C ALA A 201 -4.92 -9.31 6.24
N ALA A 202 -5.58 -8.33 6.86
CA ALA A 202 -6.55 -7.47 6.18
C ALA A 202 -5.89 -6.54 5.15
N ILE A 203 -4.72 -5.97 5.48
CA ILE A 203 -3.92 -5.15 4.55
C ILE A 203 -3.48 -5.98 3.34
N GLU A 204 -2.99 -7.20 3.58
CA GLU A 204 -2.58 -8.12 2.51
C GLU A 204 -3.76 -8.48 1.58
N ALA A 205 -4.95 -8.72 2.15
CA ALA A 205 -6.14 -9.02 1.38
C ALA A 205 -6.64 -7.84 0.54
N ASP A 206 -6.61 -6.60 1.08
CA ASP A 206 -6.95 -5.39 0.32
C ASP A 206 -5.93 -5.12 -0.79
N ALA A 207 -4.64 -5.33 -0.51
CA ALA A 207 -3.59 -5.21 -1.52
C ALA A 207 -3.79 -6.23 -2.67
N ALA A 208 -4.10 -7.48 -2.35
CA ALA A 208 -4.39 -8.50 -3.35
C ALA A 208 -5.64 -8.16 -4.18
N ALA A 209 -6.71 -7.71 -3.54
CA ALA A 209 -7.94 -7.31 -4.24
C ALA A 209 -7.72 -6.12 -5.18
N ARG A 210 -6.89 -5.14 -4.79
CA ARG A 210 -6.50 -4.03 -5.65
C ARG A 210 -5.67 -4.50 -6.84
N GLN A 211 -4.72 -5.40 -6.61
CA GLN A 211 -3.92 -5.98 -7.68
C GLN A 211 -4.78 -6.75 -8.71
N GLU A 212 -5.78 -7.50 -8.25
CA GLU A 212 -6.75 -8.16 -9.14
C GLU A 212 -7.59 -7.16 -9.94
N ALA A 213 -8.05 -6.08 -9.30
CA ALA A 213 -8.81 -5.03 -9.97
C ALA A 213 -7.96 -4.29 -11.03
N GLU A 214 -6.69 -4.01 -10.73
CA GLU A 214 -5.74 -3.41 -11.66
C GLU A 214 -5.44 -4.36 -12.84
N ALA A 215 -5.21 -5.64 -12.58
CA ALA A 215 -5.02 -6.64 -13.62
C ALA A 215 -6.25 -6.78 -14.53
N ALA A 216 -7.46 -6.63 -13.99
CA ALA A 216 -8.70 -6.71 -14.76
C ALA A 216 -8.87 -5.56 -15.77
N VAL A 217 -8.31 -4.38 -15.50
CA VAL A 217 -8.41 -3.19 -16.38
C VAL A 217 -7.16 -2.93 -17.21
N THR A 218 -6.08 -3.69 -16.98
CA THR A 218 -4.81 -3.51 -17.69
C THR A 218 -4.88 -4.04 -19.11
N PHE A 219 -4.39 -3.23 -20.07
CA PHE A 219 -4.20 -3.65 -21.45
C PHE A 219 -2.90 -4.46 -21.55
N GLY A 220 -3.00 -5.78 -21.67
CA GLY A 220 -1.86 -6.69 -21.61
C GLY A 220 -1.81 -7.49 -20.30
N ALA A 221 -0.71 -8.22 -20.12
CA ALA A 221 -0.27 -8.67 -18.82
C ALA A 221 0.32 -7.49 -18.02
N MET A 222 0.27 -7.61 -16.70
CA MET A 222 0.90 -6.63 -15.79
C MET A 222 2.41 -6.57 -16.05
N PRO A 223 3.02 -5.37 -16.07
CA PRO A 223 4.46 -5.23 -16.14
C PRO A 223 5.15 -5.95 -14.96
N ASP A 224 6.17 -6.75 -15.27
CA ASP A 224 7.03 -7.44 -14.31
C ASP A 224 8.49 -7.09 -14.59
N SER A 225 9.07 -6.28 -13.69
CA SER A 225 10.46 -5.84 -13.79
C SER A 225 11.49 -6.97 -13.70
N ASN A 226 11.11 -8.15 -13.20
CA ASN A 226 11.98 -9.31 -13.07
C ASN A 226 11.72 -10.37 -14.16
N ALA A 227 10.81 -10.10 -15.11
CA ALA A 227 10.55 -11.02 -16.21
C ALA A 227 11.85 -11.24 -17.03
N PRO A 228 12.20 -12.49 -17.38
CA PRO A 228 13.30 -12.73 -18.28
C PRO A 228 12.90 -12.33 -19.71
N GLY A 229 13.82 -11.73 -20.46
CA GLY A 229 13.60 -11.40 -21.86
C GLY A 229 14.83 -10.87 -22.55
N VAL A 230 14.76 -10.79 -23.88
CA VAL A 230 15.82 -10.21 -24.71
C VAL A 230 15.45 -8.74 -24.97
N PRO A 231 16.37 -7.77 -24.80
CA PRO A 231 16.07 -6.39 -25.16
C PRO A 231 15.79 -6.27 -26.66
N VAL A 232 14.97 -5.30 -27.03
CA VAL A 232 14.71 -5.02 -28.46
C VAL A 232 16.01 -4.58 -29.14
N PRO A 233 16.44 -5.22 -30.24
CA PRO A 233 17.65 -4.79 -30.95
C PRO A 233 17.49 -3.41 -31.57
N ASP A 234 18.52 -2.57 -31.48
CA ASP A 234 18.50 -1.23 -32.07
C ASP A 234 18.50 -1.25 -33.60
N LYS A 235 18.99 -2.33 -34.24
CA LYS A 235 19.07 -2.50 -35.70
C LYS A 235 18.83 -3.96 -36.10
N ALA A 236 18.42 -4.22 -37.34
CA ALA A 236 18.47 -5.57 -37.90
C ALA A 236 19.91 -6.00 -38.24
N ASP A 237 20.20 -7.29 -38.07
CA ASP A 237 21.46 -7.91 -38.49
C ASP A 237 21.46 -8.12 -40.01
N THR A 238 21.92 -7.10 -40.76
CA THR A 238 22.13 -7.17 -42.21
C THR A 238 23.51 -6.62 -42.58
N SER A 239 24.09 -7.19 -43.65
CA SER A 239 25.44 -6.85 -44.13
C SER A 239 25.44 -5.95 -45.38
N THR A 240 24.34 -5.27 -45.68
CA THR A 240 24.25 -4.44 -46.89
C THR A 240 24.98 -3.12 -46.69
N ASP A 241 25.90 -2.78 -47.60
CA ASP A 241 26.52 -1.46 -47.66
C ASP A 241 25.45 -0.39 -47.96
N PHE A 242 25.39 0.66 -47.15
CA PHE A 242 24.45 1.76 -47.33
C PHE A 242 24.80 2.60 -48.56
N ASP A 243 23.85 2.75 -49.50
CA ASP A 243 23.96 3.71 -50.61
C ASP A 243 23.86 5.14 -50.05
N PRO A 244 24.82 6.04 -50.31
CA PRO A 244 24.78 7.43 -49.85
C PRO A 244 23.53 8.21 -50.31
N ALA A 245 22.85 7.75 -51.37
CA ALA A 245 21.60 8.34 -51.83
C ALA A 245 20.40 7.94 -50.95
N TRP A 246 20.53 7.00 -50.02
CA TRP A 246 19.41 6.53 -49.21
C TRP A 246 18.86 7.60 -48.27
N CYS A 247 17.58 7.46 -47.93
CA CYS A 247 16.91 8.22 -46.89
C CYS A 247 17.41 7.77 -45.51
N THR A 248 18.62 8.21 -45.16
CA THR A 248 19.25 7.95 -43.85
C THR A 248 18.67 8.86 -42.75
N PRO A 249 18.93 8.55 -41.46
CA PRO A 249 18.47 9.39 -40.34
C PRO A 249 18.92 10.86 -40.39
N GLU A 250 19.98 11.18 -41.14
CA GLU A 250 20.47 12.56 -41.33
C GLU A 250 19.68 13.35 -42.37
N ARG A 251 18.85 12.68 -43.19
CA ARG A 251 18.08 13.29 -44.29
C ARG A 251 16.58 13.07 -44.17
N ALA A 252 16.18 12.00 -43.49
CA ALA A 252 14.79 11.63 -43.32
C ALA A 252 14.50 11.13 -41.91
N MET A 253 13.26 11.31 -41.48
CA MET A 253 12.77 10.78 -40.21
C MET A 253 11.50 9.96 -40.43
N LEU A 254 11.29 8.96 -39.58
CA LEU A 254 10.03 8.24 -39.54
C LEU A 254 9.05 8.95 -38.59
N LEU A 255 7.78 8.96 -39.00
CA LEU A 255 6.65 9.51 -38.28
C LEU A 255 5.61 8.41 -38.13
N LYS A 256 5.08 8.27 -36.91
CA LYS A 256 3.96 7.40 -36.61
C LYS A 256 2.67 8.05 -37.09
N GLY A 257 1.88 7.38 -37.91
CA GLY A 257 0.51 7.80 -38.21
C GLY A 257 -0.48 7.33 -37.15
N GLU A 258 -1.77 7.57 -37.39
CA GLU A 258 -2.83 7.10 -36.50
C GLU A 258 -3.26 5.67 -36.85
N PRO A 259 -3.43 4.78 -35.85
CA PRO A 259 -3.97 3.45 -36.09
C PRO A 259 -5.37 3.51 -36.69
N ASP A 260 -5.65 2.63 -37.64
CA ASP A 260 -6.96 2.39 -38.24
C ASP A 260 -7.41 0.95 -37.99
N ALA A 261 -8.73 0.71 -38.00
CA ALA A 261 -9.32 -0.58 -37.71
C ALA A 261 -10.57 -0.82 -38.54
N ALA A 262 -10.63 -1.95 -39.23
CA ALA A 262 -11.82 -2.38 -39.98
C ALA A 262 -12.02 -3.89 -39.89
N THR A 263 -13.24 -4.32 -39.59
CA THR A 263 -13.70 -5.72 -39.62
C THR A 263 -12.78 -6.73 -38.90
N GLY A 264 -12.14 -6.33 -37.80
CA GLY A 264 -11.23 -7.20 -37.03
C GLY A 264 -9.76 -7.11 -37.44
N HIS A 265 -9.45 -6.35 -38.49
CA HIS A 265 -8.09 -6.03 -38.90
C HIS A 265 -7.68 -4.65 -38.38
N ARG A 266 -6.37 -4.42 -38.32
CA ARG A 266 -5.74 -3.19 -37.84
C ARG A 266 -4.66 -2.75 -38.82
N GLY A 267 -4.48 -1.44 -38.92
CA GLY A 267 -3.44 -0.82 -39.73
C GLY A 267 -2.75 0.29 -38.95
N LEU A 268 -1.44 0.42 -39.08
CA LEU A 268 -0.65 1.51 -38.57
C LEU A 268 0.24 2.05 -39.70
N PRO A 269 -0.09 3.21 -40.28
CA PRO A 269 0.77 3.84 -41.27
C PRO A 269 2.04 4.38 -40.58
N ILE A 270 3.20 4.02 -41.13
CA ILE A 270 4.49 4.62 -40.83
C ILE A 270 4.86 5.50 -42.02
N ARG A 271 5.08 6.78 -41.77
CA ARG A 271 5.47 7.74 -42.80
C ARG A 271 6.94 8.05 -42.68
N LEU A 272 7.61 8.24 -43.80
CA LEU A 272 8.93 8.82 -43.89
C LEU A 272 8.81 10.24 -44.42
N MET A 273 9.45 11.20 -43.77
CA MET A 273 9.57 12.58 -44.23
C MET A 273 11.02 12.88 -44.57
N ASN A 274 11.30 13.23 -45.83
CA ASN A 274 12.59 13.77 -46.22
C ASN A 274 12.66 15.25 -45.79
N PHE A 275 13.43 15.54 -44.76
CA PHE A 275 13.60 16.92 -44.25
C PHE A 275 14.81 17.63 -44.86
N SER A 276 15.56 16.97 -45.75
CA SER A 276 16.70 17.57 -46.45
C SER A 276 16.28 18.37 -47.69
N ASP A 277 17.16 19.25 -48.16
CA ASP A 277 16.95 20.08 -49.36
C ASP A 277 17.20 19.31 -50.68
N GLU A 278 17.59 18.04 -50.60
CA GLU A 278 17.90 17.18 -51.74
C GLU A 278 17.04 15.90 -51.71
N PRO A 279 16.69 15.32 -52.86
CA PRO A 279 15.95 14.05 -52.90
C PRO A 279 16.76 12.90 -52.30
N CYS A 280 16.08 11.97 -51.64
CA CYS A 280 16.68 10.75 -51.11
C CYS A 280 15.93 9.52 -51.65
N VAL A 281 16.56 8.35 -51.59
CA VAL A 281 16.04 7.10 -52.12
C VAL A 281 15.65 6.17 -50.99
N ILE A 282 14.55 5.45 -51.15
CA ILE A 282 14.21 4.32 -50.29
C ILE A 282 13.74 3.14 -51.13
N GLU A 283 14.02 1.93 -50.67
CA GLU A 283 13.69 0.70 -51.39
C GLU A 283 13.19 -0.37 -50.42
N GLY A 284 12.19 -1.12 -50.85
CA GLY A 284 11.68 -2.28 -50.12
C GLY A 284 10.75 -1.91 -48.96
N TYR A 285 10.97 -2.54 -47.82
CA TYR A 285 10.10 -2.52 -46.64
C TYR A 285 10.81 -1.86 -45.45
N PRO A 286 10.08 -1.22 -44.53
CA PRO A 286 10.65 -0.77 -43.27
C PRO A 286 11.18 -1.95 -42.45
N ASP A 287 12.20 -1.69 -41.65
CA ASP A 287 12.64 -2.62 -40.62
C ASP A 287 11.90 -2.34 -39.32
N VAL A 288 11.17 -3.32 -38.80
CA VAL A 288 10.31 -3.15 -37.62
C VAL A 288 10.56 -4.21 -36.55
N ALA A 289 10.38 -3.81 -35.29
CA ALA A 289 10.40 -4.69 -34.14
C ALA A 289 9.40 -4.19 -33.09
N PHE A 290 8.98 -5.08 -32.19
CA PHE A 290 7.96 -4.78 -31.20
C PHE A 290 8.50 -5.02 -29.79
N GLY A 291 8.27 -4.07 -28.90
CA GLY A 291 8.60 -4.16 -27.48
C GLY A 291 7.36 -4.46 -26.65
N ASP A 292 7.46 -5.40 -25.71
CA ASP A 292 6.42 -5.72 -24.75
C ASP A 292 6.37 -4.70 -23.58
N GLN A 293 5.46 -4.91 -22.62
CA GLN A 293 5.32 -4.07 -21.44
C GLN A 293 6.50 -4.10 -20.46
N ASN A 294 7.45 -5.01 -20.65
CA ASN A 294 8.67 -5.12 -19.87
C ASN A 294 9.88 -4.53 -20.61
N GLY A 295 9.69 -4.03 -21.84
CA GLY A 295 10.76 -3.52 -22.70
C GLY A 295 11.55 -4.61 -23.42
N HIS A 296 11.02 -5.83 -23.49
CA HIS A 296 11.63 -6.96 -24.19
C HIS A 296 11.08 -7.11 -25.61
N LEU A 297 11.88 -7.72 -26.49
CA LEU A 297 11.48 -8.10 -27.82
C LEU A 297 10.29 -9.05 -27.77
N LEU A 298 9.16 -8.60 -28.30
CA LEU A 298 7.95 -9.41 -28.45
C LEU A 298 8.14 -10.34 -29.66
N ALA A 299 7.91 -11.64 -29.45
CA ALA A 299 8.05 -12.62 -30.53
C ALA A 299 6.88 -12.49 -31.51
N VAL A 300 7.09 -11.75 -32.59
CA VAL A 300 6.12 -11.50 -33.66
C VAL A 300 6.70 -11.94 -34.99
N THR A 301 5.89 -12.57 -35.84
CA THR A 301 6.28 -12.92 -37.20
C THR A 301 6.03 -11.73 -38.12
N ILE A 302 7.08 -11.18 -38.74
CA ILE A 302 6.94 -10.11 -39.74
C ILE A 302 6.83 -10.73 -41.13
N GLU A 303 5.76 -10.41 -41.84
CA GLU A 303 5.55 -10.81 -43.24
C GLU A 303 5.59 -9.59 -44.15
N GLN A 304 6.27 -9.70 -45.28
CA GLN A 304 6.27 -8.66 -46.31
C GLN A 304 5.11 -8.91 -47.26
N GLY A 305 4.24 -7.91 -47.46
CA GLY A 305 3.07 -8.07 -48.31
C GLY A 305 1.90 -7.18 -47.93
N GLY A 306 0.82 -7.32 -48.69
CA GLY A 306 -0.45 -6.64 -48.43
C GLY A 306 -1.32 -7.46 -47.49
N SER A 307 -2.36 -6.82 -46.97
CA SER A 307 -3.39 -7.44 -46.14
C SER A 307 -4.76 -6.84 -46.46
N PHE A 308 -5.75 -7.15 -45.63
CA PHE A 308 -7.07 -6.51 -45.72
C PHE A 308 -7.00 -4.98 -45.58
N MET A 309 -6.10 -4.46 -44.75
CA MET A 309 -6.03 -3.03 -44.42
C MET A 309 -5.22 -2.22 -45.44
N ALA A 310 -4.29 -2.85 -46.16
CA ALA A 310 -3.43 -2.15 -47.12
C ALA A 310 -2.99 -3.07 -48.26
N GLN A 311 -3.01 -2.54 -49.48
CA GLN A 311 -2.44 -3.21 -50.65
C GLN A 311 -0.94 -2.93 -50.72
N ASP A 312 -0.14 -3.97 -50.94
CA ASP A 312 1.29 -3.82 -51.11
C ASP A 312 1.64 -3.61 -52.59
N PRO A 313 2.27 -2.48 -52.97
CA PRO A 313 2.76 -2.28 -54.34
C PRO A 313 3.97 -3.18 -54.67
N GLY A 314 4.56 -3.83 -53.66
CA GLY A 314 5.79 -4.61 -53.77
C GLY A 314 7.04 -3.74 -53.68
N PRO A 315 8.22 -4.35 -53.49
CA PRO A 315 9.46 -3.62 -53.28
C PRO A 315 9.85 -2.85 -54.56
N GLN A 316 9.87 -1.53 -54.47
CA GLN A 316 10.32 -0.64 -55.54
C GLN A 316 11.29 0.39 -54.98
N ARG A 317 12.30 0.76 -55.77
CA ARG A 317 13.16 1.90 -55.49
C ARG A 317 12.38 3.17 -55.80
N ILE A 318 12.10 3.98 -54.79
CA ILE A 318 11.39 5.26 -54.93
C ILE A 318 12.31 6.41 -54.53
N GLU A 319 12.18 7.53 -55.22
CA GLU A 319 12.85 8.78 -54.89
C GLU A 319 11.87 9.68 -54.15
N VAL A 320 12.18 10.01 -52.90
CA VAL A 320 11.41 10.91 -52.04
C VAL A 320 11.95 12.33 -52.26
N PRO A 321 11.15 13.25 -52.83
CA PRO A 321 11.58 14.63 -53.07
C PRO A 321 12.01 15.33 -51.77
N ALA A 322 12.74 16.43 -51.90
CA ALA A 322 13.00 17.33 -50.76
C ALA A 322 11.66 17.81 -50.16
N GLY A 323 11.50 17.67 -48.83
CA GLY A 323 10.22 17.91 -48.15
C GLY A 323 9.11 16.90 -48.46
N GLY A 324 9.40 15.85 -49.23
CA GLY A 324 8.45 14.84 -49.66
C GLY A 324 8.23 13.75 -48.61
N HIS A 325 7.17 12.96 -48.83
CA HIS A 325 6.77 11.88 -47.95
C HIS A 325 6.66 10.54 -48.67
N ALA A 326 6.98 9.48 -47.96
CA ALA A 326 6.66 8.10 -48.32
C ALA A 326 5.90 7.42 -47.18
N VAL A 327 5.13 6.38 -47.47
CA VAL A 327 4.35 5.64 -46.49
C VAL A 327 4.51 4.13 -46.69
N SER A 328 4.57 3.42 -45.57
CA SER A 328 4.40 1.97 -45.47
C SER A 328 3.37 1.71 -44.37
N VAL A 329 2.62 0.62 -44.46
CA VAL A 329 1.58 0.29 -43.49
C VAL A 329 1.92 -1.03 -42.81
N LEU A 330 1.93 -1.02 -41.48
CA LEU A 330 1.92 -2.23 -40.67
C LEU A 330 0.48 -2.68 -40.49
N THR A 331 0.20 -3.96 -40.63
CA THR A 331 -1.16 -4.49 -40.56
C THR A 331 -1.19 -5.81 -39.82
N TRP A 332 -2.22 -6.03 -39.02
CA TRP A 332 -2.37 -7.24 -38.19
C TRP A 332 -3.84 -7.52 -37.90
N ASP A 333 -4.10 -8.73 -37.41
CA ASP A 333 -5.42 -9.12 -36.92
C ASP A 333 -5.54 -8.81 -35.43
N ALA A 334 -6.70 -8.29 -35.03
CA ALA A 334 -6.98 -7.97 -33.64
C ALA A 334 -6.91 -9.22 -32.75
N ALA A 335 -6.11 -9.16 -31.69
CA ALA A 335 -6.03 -10.19 -30.67
C ALA A 335 -6.56 -9.69 -29.33
N SER A 336 -6.92 -10.63 -28.44
CA SER A 336 -7.27 -10.28 -27.06
C SER A 336 -6.00 -9.97 -26.27
N PRO A 337 -5.82 -8.74 -25.75
CA PRO A 337 -4.62 -8.37 -25.00
C PRO A 337 -4.62 -8.93 -23.57
N HIS A 338 -5.76 -9.38 -23.06
CA HIS A 338 -5.93 -9.68 -21.64
C HIS A 338 -5.00 -10.80 -21.16
N GLY A 339 -4.07 -10.47 -20.24
CA GLY A 339 -3.11 -11.40 -19.67
C GLY A 339 -1.99 -11.85 -20.62
N ALA A 340 -1.90 -11.29 -21.82
CA ALA A 340 -0.87 -11.62 -22.81
C ALA A 340 0.26 -10.58 -22.80
N LEU A 341 1.47 -10.98 -23.21
CA LEU A 341 2.49 -10.01 -23.61
C LEU A 341 1.99 -9.27 -24.85
N VAL A 342 1.96 -7.94 -24.80
CA VAL A 342 1.39 -7.09 -25.85
C VAL A 342 2.38 -6.01 -26.25
N THR A 343 2.29 -5.55 -27.48
CA THR A 343 3.10 -4.42 -27.95
C THR A 343 2.77 -3.16 -27.17
N LYS A 344 3.78 -2.61 -26.49
CA LYS A 344 3.77 -1.29 -25.83
C LYS A 344 4.66 -0.28 -26.54
N THR A 345 5.55 -0.75 -27.40
CA THR A 345 6.45 0.11 -28.16
C THR A 345 6.70 -0.48 -29.53
N VAL A 346 6.58 0.34 -30.57
CA VAL A 346 6.95 -0.03 -31.94
C VAL A 346 8.30 0.58 -32.24
N TYR A 347 9.23 -0.22 -32.74
CA TYR A 347 10.54 0.19 -33.21
C TYR A 347 10.54 0.10 -34.73
N ALA A 348 11.02 1.14 -35.41
CA ALA A 348 11.08 1.15 -36.87
C ALA A 348 12.28 1.90 -37.43
N ALA A 349 12.81 1.45 -38.55
CA ALA A 349 13.78 2.15 -39.37
C ALA A 349 13.37 2.14 -40.86
N PRO A 350 13.81 3.13 -41.66
CA PRO A 350 13.49 3.19 -43.09
C PRO A 350 13.85 1.91 -43.85
N THR A 351 15.00 1.33 -43.52
CA THR A 351 15.55 0.12 -44.15
C THR A 351 16.31 -0.70 -43.11
N ALA A 352 16.34 -2.01 -43.30
CA ALA A 352 17.09 -2.92 -42.44
C ALA A 352 18.57 -2.49 -42.29
N GLY A 353 19.08 -2.62 -41.06
CA GLY A 353 20.45 -2.24 -40.69
C GLY A 353 20.61 -0.80 -40.24
N MET A 354 19.62 0.07 -40.48
CA MET A 354 19.59 1.41 -39.89
C MET A 354 19.18 1.33 -38.41
N THR A 355 19.51 2.37 -37.65
CA THR A 355 19.04 2.50 -36.26
C THR A 355 17.54 2.71 -36.24
N ARG A 356 16.82 1.87 -35.50
CA ARG A 356 15.38 2.03 -35.28
C ARG A 356 15.12 3.21 -34.34
N GLY A 357 14.19 4.07 -34.74
CA GLY A 357 13.48 4.94 -33.79
C GLY A 357 12.40 4.14 -33.07
N SER A 358 11.77 4.73 -32.05
CA SER A 358 10.69 4.08 -31.31
C SER A 358 9.54 5.02 -30.97
N TRP A 359 8.33 4.44 -30.87
CA TRP A 359 7.14 5.14 -30.41
C TRP A 359 6.45 4.31 -29.32
N PRO A 360 6.17 4.89 -28.14
CA PRO A 360 5.31 4.23 -27.16
C PRO A 360 3.87 4.22 -27.69
N ILE A 361 3.31 3.04 -27.86
CA ILE A 361 1.95 2.84 -28.35
C ILE A 361 1.42 1.47 -27.91
N ASP A 362 0.18 1.45 -27.43
CA ASP A 362 -0.55 0.23 -27.10
C ASP A 362 -1.17 -0.36 -28.37
N LEU A 363 -0.69 -1.52 -28.81
CA LEU A 363 -1.28 -2.27 -29.93
C LEU A 363 -1.70 -3.65 -29.46
N ASP A 364 -2.84 -4.14 -29.96
CA ASP A 364 -3.37 -5.48 -29.71
C ASP A 364 -2.62 -6.57 -30.52
N ILE A 365 -1.32 -6.37 -30.74
CA ILE A 365 -0.36 -7.34 -31.25
C ILE A 365 0.18 -8.10 -30.04
N VAL A 366 -0.12 -9.38 -29.97
CA VAL A 366 0.31 -10.27 -28.88
C VAL A 366 1.50 -11.13 -29.32
N GLU A 367 2.16 -11.76 -28.36
CA GLU A 367 3.18 -12.77 -28.66
C GLU A 367 2.62 -13.87 -29.58
N GLY A 368 3.37 -14.22 -30.62
CA GLY A 368 3.00 -15.20 -31.64
C GLY A 368 2.13 -14.65 -32.78
N SER A 369 1.74 -13.37 -32.75
CA SER A 369 1.02 -12.74 -33.85
C SER A 369 1.87 -12.63 -35.13
N THR A 370 1.18 -12.50 -36.26
CA THR A 370 1.78 -12.12 -37.54
C THR A 370 1.44 -10.65 -37.84
N VAL A 371 2.44 -9.88 -38.24
CA VAL A 371 2.27 -8.50 -38.71
C VAL A 371 2.78 -8.42 -40.15
N ALA A 372 1.89 -8.03 -41.06
CA ALA A 372 2.26 -7.76 -42.45
C ALA A 372 2.72 -6.31 -42.61
N THR A 373 3.78 -6.08 -43.39
CA THR A 373 4.28 -4.75 -43.74
C THR A 373 4.28 -4.57 -45.25
N THR A 374 3.76 -3.42 -45.72
CA THR A 374 3.80 -3.06 -47.15
C THR A 374 5.13 -2.42 -47.52
N ALA A 375 5.50 -2.47 -48.79
CA ALA A 375 6.63 -1.71 -49.30
C ALA A 375 6.34 -0.20 -49.24
N TRP A 376 7.41 0.58 -49.31
CA TRP A 376 7.32 2.04 -49.37
C TRP A 376 6.65 2.52 -50.67
N VAL A 377 5.76 3.52 -50.55
CA VAL A 377 5.17 4.24 -51.68
C VAL A 377 5.18 5.74 -51.41
N ILE A 378 5.24 6.57 -52.45
CA ILE A 378 5.12 8.03 -52.31
C ILE A 378 3.75 8.39 -51.74
N ASP A 379 3.75 9.19 -50.68
CA ASP A 379 2.52 9.72 -50.08
C ASP A 379 2.17 11.05 -50.78
N ALA A 380 1.28 10.96 -51.76
CA ALA A 380 0.84 12.12 -52.55
C ALA A 380 -0.12 13.06 -51.80
N ASN A 381 -0.69 12.62 -50.67
CA ASN A 381 -1.65 13.39 -49.86
C ASN A 381 -1.34 13.20 -48.37
N PRO A 382 -0.22 13.74 -47.86
CA PRO A 382 0.14 13.61 -46.46
C PRO A 382 -0.91 14.32 -45.59
N ALA A 383 -1.63 13.58 -44.76
CA ALA A 383 -2.43 14.20 -43.71
C ALA A 383 -1.49 14.91 -42.71
N PRO A 384 -1.83 16.09 -42.18
CA PRO A 384 -1.00 16.77 -41.20
C PRO A 384 -0.75 15.85 -40.00
N ALA A 385 0.51 15.75 -39.58
CA ALA A 385 0.85 15.12 -38.31
C ALA A 385 0.31 16.01 -37.18
N GLU A 386 -0.53 15.47 -36.29
CA GLU A 386 -0.96 16.15 -35.07
C GLU A 386 0.10 16.08 -33.96
#